data_AF-A0A7W2M135-F1
#
_entry.id   AF-A0A7W2M135-F1
#
_cell.length_a   1.000
_cell.length_b   1.000
_cell.length_c   1.000
_cell.angle_alpha   90.00
_cell.angle_beta   90.00
_cell.angle_gamma   90.00
#
_symmetry.space_group_name_H-M   'P 1'
#
loop_
_entity.id
_entity.type
_entity.pdbx_description
1 polymer ?
#
loop_
_entity_poly.entity_id
_entity_poly.type
_entity_poly.pdbx_seq_one_letter_code
_entity_poly.pdbx_strand_id
1 'polypeptide(L)'
;MCGQPHHGGAQVCALEYDIPLDWLAFGVWLSMLLRCHGDRILRVEGILNVIDAEQPIVIHGVQHCLHPPVHLRQWPGQARRSRLVHIDSVWSPALMQLHREGIQYRQAVPRESYRGWLGGLSLSRAVEGGVKDAAYAYLNWWLAGWPGPMMARQGSYISNPLRARDHLSAAEWDYWYEGKPAREQLLGSDGEPLIEPGQLREGGAYAERVGRIRVWNSVMDEHNYLVRKWADFLRAGR
;
A
#
# COMPACT_ATOMS: atom_id res chain seq x y z
N MET A 1 -0.83 6.63 -24.81
CA MET A 1 -0.90 7.71 -23.80
C MET A 1 -1.93 7.30 -22.76
N CYS A 2 -1.50 7.01 -21.54
CA CYS A 2 -2.37 6.94 -20.38
C CYS A 2 -1.48 7.36 -19.19
N GLY A 3 -1.65 8.60 -18.76
CA GLY A 3 -0.93 9.12 -17.60
C GLY A 3 -1.61 8.63 -16.33
N GLN A 4 -0.86 8.01 -15.43
CA GLN A 4 -1.31 7.77 -14.07
C GLN A 4 -0.40 8.49 -13.06
N PRO A 5 -0.95 9.00 -11.96
CA PRO A 5 -0.24 9.87 -11.04
C PRO A 5 0.77 9.05 -10.22
N HIS A 6 1.98 9.58 -10.10
CA HIS A 6 2.99 9.12 -9.14
C HIS A 6 2.61 9.63 -7.74
N HIS A 7 2.49 8.79 -6.71
CA HIS A 7 2.83 9.13 -5.31
C HIS A 7 2.97 7.85 -4.45
N GLY A 8 4.01 7.77 -3.62
CA GLY A 8 4.47 6.57 -2.90
C GLY A 8 3.79 6.23 -1.56
N GLY A 9 4.10 5.05 -1.03
CA GLY A 9 3.68 4.48 0.27
C GLY A 9 4.67 3.40 0.78
N ALA A 10 4.30 2.28 1.41
CA ALA A 10 5.15 1.06 1.63
C ALA A 10 4.31 -0.21 1.25
N GLN A 11 4.77 -1.26 0.57
CA GLN A 11 3.97 -2.41 0.09
C GLN A 11 4.80 -3.70 0.09
N VAL A 12 4.32 -4.82 0.61
CA VAL A 12 5.06 -6.09 0.51
C VAL A 12 4.34 -7.05 -0.41
N CYS A 13 4.99 -7.41 -1.52
CA CYS A 13 4.50 -8.40 -2.47
C CYS A 13 5.38 -9.65 -2.35
N ALA A 14 4.75 -10.81 -2.20
CA ALA A 14 5.43 -12.11 -2.17
C ALA A 14 5.02 -12.91 -3.40
N LEU A 15 5.98 -13.20 -4.28
CA LEU A 15 5.82 -14.11 -5.41
C LEU A 15 6.32 -15.49 -4.99
N GLU A 16 5.49 -16.50 -5.16
CA GLU A 16 5.84 -17.88 -4.83
C GLU A 16 5.77 -18.75 -6.09
N TYR A 17 6.77 -19.62 -6.26
CA TYR A 17 6.83 -20.56 -7.38
C TYR A 17 7.15 -21.95 -6.85
N ASP A 18 6.29 -22.91 -7.17
CA ASP A 18 6.45 -24.30 -6.76
C ASP A 18 7.35 -25.11 -7.71
N ILE A 19 7.61 -24.58 -8.91
CA ILE A 19 8.53 -25.18 -9.88
C ILE A 19 9.93 -24.55 -9.80
N PRO A 20 11.00 -25.33 -10.05
CA PRO A 20 12.35 -24.79 -10.15
C PRO A 20 12.45 -23.72 -11.25
N LEU A 21 13.19 -22.66 -10.98
CA LEU A 21 13.39 -21.52 -11.87
C LEU A 21 14.65 -21.71 -12.72
N ASP A 22 14.60 -21.29 -13.98
CA ASP A 22 15.81 -21.09 -14.78
C ASP A 22 16.57 -19.86 -14.26
N TRP A 23 17.84 -20.04 -13.90
CA TRP A 23 18.66 -18.98 -13.30
C TRP A 23 18.87 -17.79 -14.24
N LEU A 24 19.11 -18.06 -15.53
CA LEU A 24 19.43 -17.03 -16.51
C LEU A 24 18.18 -16.21 -16.82
N ALA A 25 17.05 -16.88 -17.05
CA ALA A 25 15.77 -16.24 -17.30
C ALA A 25 15.34 -15.38 -16.11
N PHE A 26 15.49 -15.92 -14.88
CA PHE A 26 15.21 -15.18 -13.66
C PHE A 26 16.11 -13.95 -13.51
N GLY A 27 17.42 -14.09 -13.73
CA GLY A 27 18.38 -12.99 -13.62
C GLY A 27 18.10 -11.87 -14.62
N VAL A 28 17.76 -12.20 -15.86
CA VAL A 28 17.36 -11.23 -16.90
C VAL A 28 16.07 -10.52 -16.49
N TRP A 29 15.04 -11.27 -16.10
CA TRP A 29 13.76 -10.72 -15.66
C TRP A 29 13.93 -9.76 -14.48
N LEU A 30 14.68 -10.17 -13.44
CA LEU A 30 14.89 -9.34 -12.25
C LEU A 30 15.70 -8.08 -12.58
N SER A 31 16.69 -8.19 -13.45
CA SER A 31 17.47 -7.04 -13.92
C SER A 31 16.59 -6.05 -14.69
N MET A 32 15.68 -6.53 -15.55
CA MET A 32 14.71 -5.68 -16.24
C MET A 32 13.72 -5.03 -15.26
N LEU A 33 13.22 -5.80 -14.29
CA LEU A 33 12.32 -5.29 -13.25
C LEU A 33 12.97 -4.15 -12.46
N LEU A 34 14.18 -4.36 -11.95
CA LEU A 34 14.90 -3.34 -11.17
C LEU A 34 15.33 -2.17 -12.04
N ARG A 35 15.69 -2.38 -13.31
CA ARG A 35 15.99 -1.26 -14.22
C ARG A 35 14.77 -0.39 -14.51
N CYS A 36 13.59 -0.99 -14.66
CA CYS A 36 12.35 -0.27 -14.94
C CYS A 36 11.71 0.35 -13.70
N HIS A 37 11.88 -0.28 -12.52
CA HIS A 37 11.12 0.04 -11.31
C HIS A 37 11.96 0.13 -10.02
N GLY A 38 13.29 0.10 -10.10
CA GLY A 38 14.19 0.06 -8.93
C GLY A 38 14.06 1.28 -8.00
N ASP A 39 13.61 2.43 -8.50
CA ASP A 39 13.33 3.60 -7.65
C ASP A 39 12.12 3.41 -6.72
N ARG A 40 11.22 2.47 -7.06
CA ARG A 40 10.01 2.14 -6.29
C ARG A 40 10.23 0.92 -5.41
N ILE A 41 10.99 -0.05 -5.90
CA ILE A 41 11.34 -1.27 -5.16
C ILE A 41 12.39 -0.94 -4.10
N LEU A 42 11.98 -0.75 -2.85
CA LEU A 42 12.90 -0.42 -1.75
C LEU A 42 13.85 -1.58 -1.44
N ARG A 43 13.34 -2.81 -1.47
CA ARG A 43 14.12 -4.02 -1.19
C ARG A 43 13.53 -5.22 -1.92
N VAL A 44 14.38 -6.12 -2.39
CA VAL A 44 14.02 -7.47 -2.86
C VAL A 44 14.81 -8.46 -2.03
N GLU A 45 14.13 -9.46 -1.50
CA GLU A 45 14.75 -10.62 -0.86
C GLU A 45 14.10 -11.87 -1.42
N GLY A 46 14.87 -12.93 -1.63
CA GLY A 46 14.27 -14.17 -2.09
C GLY A 46 15.10 -15.39 -1.77
N ILE A 47 14.42 -16.50 -1.61
CA ILE A 47 14.99 -17.84 -1.62
C ILE A 47 14.47 -18.55 -2.87
N LEU A 48 15.36 -19.10 -3.67
CA LEU A 48 15.04 -19.59 -5.01
C LEU A 48 15.35 -21.08 -5.11
N ASN A 49 14.37 -21.83 -5.61
CA ASN A 49 14.55 -23.17 -6.14
C ASN A 49 14.97 -23.02 -7.60
N VAL A 50 16.18 -23.46 -7.96
CA VAL A 50 16.77 -23.22 -9.28
C VAL A 50 17.07 -24.56 -9.95
N ILE A 51 16.84 -24.62 -11.26
CA ILE A 51 17.14 -25.81 -12.07
C ILE A 51 18.61 -26.20 -11.88
N ASP A 52 18.87 -27.49 -11.69
CA ASP A 52 20.19 -28.08 -11.47
C ASP A 52 20.93 -27.60 -10.19
N ALA A 53 20.24 -26.95 -9.26
CA ALA A 53 20.76 -26.58 -7.95
C ALA A 53 20.02 -27.33 -6.82
N GLU A 54 20.73 -28.21 -6.10
CA GLU A 54 20.14 -28.89 -4.93
C GLU A 54 19.93 -27.96 -3.74
N GLN A 55 20.83 -26.98 -3.60
CA GLN A 55 20.87 -26.00 -2.53
C GLN A 55 20.05 -24.75 -2.91
N PRO A 56 19.30 -24.16 -1.98
CA PRO A 56 18.57 -22.94 -2.28
C PRO A 56 19.53 -21.77 -2.48
N ILE A 57 19.18 -20.91 -3.43
CA ILE A 57 19.93 -19.68 -3.70
C ILE A 57 19.17 -18.52 -3.07
N VAL A 58 19.85 -17.76 -2.22
CA VAL A 58 19.31 -16.55 -1.62
C VAL A 58 19.80 -15.34 -2.40
N ILE A 59 18.86 -14.43 -2.68
CA ILE A 59 19.13 -13.15 -3.32
C ILE A 59 18.68 -12.01 -2.43
N HIS A 60 19.44 -10.92 -2.48
CA HIS A 60 19.11 -9.66 -1.83
C HIS A 60 19.38 -8.50 -2.78
N GLY A 61 18.50 -7.52 -2.79
CA GLY A 61 18.68 -6.28 -3.53
C GLY A 61 18.04 -5.09 -2.82
N VAL A 62 18.62 -3.92 -3.02
CA VAL A 62 18.14 -2.63 -2.53
C VAL A 62 18.06 -1.71 -3.73
N GLN A 63 16.85 -1.28 -4.09
CA GLN A 63 16.61 -0.46 -5.28
C GLN A 63 17.26 -1.08 -6.53
N HIS A 64 18.22 -0.39 -7.15
CA HIS A 64 18.92 -0.85 -8.36
C HIS A 64 20.08 -1.81 -8.08
N CYS A 65 20.43 -2.05 -6.83
CA CYS A 65 21.61 -2.82 -6.45
C CYS A 65 21.22 -4.24 -6.07
N LEU A 66 21.76 -5.24 -6.77
CA LEU A 66 21.71 -6.65 -6.37
C LEU A 66 23.02 -7.05 -5.71
N HIS A 67 22.93 -7.76 -4.58
CA HIS A 67 24.08 -8.37 -3.94
C HIS A 67 24.39 -9.72 -4.59
N PRO A 68 25.66 -10.20 -4.49
CA PRO A 68 26.02 -11.54 -4.93
C PRO A 68 25.08 -12.59 -4.33
N PRO A 69 24.53 -13.51 -5.14
CA PRO A 69 23.69 -14.59 -4.64
C PRO A 69 24.46 -15.49 -3.68
N VAL A 70 23.77 -16.00 -2.66
CA VAL A 70 24.34 -16.86 -1.62
C VAL A 70 23.70 -18.24 -1.68
N HIS A 71 24.50 -19.28 -1.82
CA HIS A 71 24.03 -20.66 -1.70
C HIS A 71 23.96 -21.05 -0.23
N LEU A 72 22.78 -21.43 0.27
CA LEU A 72 22.68 -22.00 1.61
C LEU A 72 23.04 -23.49 1.59
N ARG A 73 23.55 -23.99 2.71
CA ARG A 73 23.89 -25.42 2.84
C ARG A 73 22.68 -26.34 2.74
N GLN A 74 21.50 -25.87 3.17
CA GLN A 74 20.27 -26.66 3.21
C GLN A 74 19.02 -25.77 3.13
N TRP A 75 17.90 -26.37 2.74
CA TRP A 75 16.60 -25.71 2.71
C TRP A 75 16.09 -25.39 4.13
N PRO A 76 15.56 -24.17 4.36
CA PRO A 76 14.84 -23.86 5.58
C PRO A 76 13.44 -24.50 5.50
N GLY A 77 13.32 -25.75 5.96
CA GLY A 77 12.08 -26.52 5.96
C GLY A 77 12.02 -27.60 4.88
N GLN A 78 10.87 -28.25 4.74
CA GLN A 78 10.70 -29.44 3.88
C GLN A 78 10.33 -29.09 2.42
N ALA A 79 9.71 -27.93 2.17
CA ALA A 79 9.22 -27.56 0.85
C ALA A 79 10.29 -26.79 0.05
N ARG A 80 10.69 -27.34 -1.10
CA ARG A 80 11.60 -26.68 -2.07
C ARG A 80 10.83 -25.75 -2.98
N ARG A 81 10.48 -24.57 -2.48
CA ARG A 81 9.73 -23.56 -3.27
C ARG A 81 10.45 -22.23 -3.30
N SER A 82 10.42 -21.58 -4.45
CA SER A 82 10.92 -20.22 -4.58
C SER A 82 9.96 -19.26 -3.89
N ARG A 83 10.49 -18.30 -3.14
CA ARG A 83 9.76 -17.17 -2.61
C ARG A 83 10.57 -15.91 -2.84
N LEU A 84 10.01 -14.96 -3.56
CA LEU A 84 10.55 -13.63 -3.75
C LEU A 84 9.66 -12.64 -3.02
N VAL A 85 10.24 -11.85 -2.13
CA VAL A 85 9.57 -10.78 -1.40
C VAL A 85 10.16 -9.46 -1.85
N HIS A 86 9.35 -8.59 -2.46
CA HIS A 86 9.72 -7.19 -2.58
C HIS A 86 9.01 -6.35 -1.53
N ILE A 87 9.66 -5.26 -1.12
CA ILE A 87 9.11 -4.19 -0.30
C ILE A 87 9.14 -2.93 -1.16
N ASP A 88 7.98 -2.47 -1.60
CA ASP A 88 7.74 -1.22 -2.31
C ASP A 88 6.89 -0.32 -1.43
N SER A 89 5.96 0.42 -2.02
CA SER A 89 5.54 1.72 -1.62
C SER A 89 4.13 2.10 -2.11
N VAL A 90 3.08 1.85 -1.31
CA VAL A 90 1.67 2.03 -1.76
C VAL A 90 0.71 2.79 -0.85
N TRP A 91 -0.28 3.42 -1.49
CA TRP A 91 -1.50 3.91 -0.87
C TRP A 91 -2.56 2.81 -0.74
N SER A 92 -3.43 2.92 0.27
CA SER A 92 -4.50 1.94 0.54
C SER A 92 -5.44 1.64 -0.63
N PRO A 93 -5.85 2.60 -1.48
CA PRO A 93 -6.72 2.28 -2.62
C PRO A 93 -6.09 1.28 -3.61
N ALA A 94 -4.77 1.37 -3.83
CA ALA A 94 -4.07 0.43 -4.69
C ALA A 94 -3.95 -0.96 -4.05
N LEU A 95 -3.93 -1.08 -2.71
CA LEU A 95 -4.05 -2.39 -2.05
C LEU A 95 -5.42 -3.03 -2.28
N MET A 96 -6.49 -2.23 -2.30
CA MET A 96 -7.83 -2.75 -2.62
C MET A 96 -7.91 -3.25 -4.06
N GLN A 97 -7.20 -2.60 -4.99
CA GLN A 97 -7.08 -3.08 -6.37
C GLN A 97 -6.31 -4.41 -6.45
N LEU A 98 -5.15 -4.52 -5.79
CA LEU A 98 -4.40 -5.79 -5.75
C LEU A 98 -5.23 -6.93 -5.17
N HIS A 99 -5.98 -6.65 -4.09
CA HIS A 99 -6.88 -7.62 -3.47
C HIS A 99 -7.94 -8.12 -4.48
N ARG A 100 -8.53 -7.21 -5.25
CA ARG A 100 -9.51 -7.54 -6.28
C ARG A 100 -8.92 -8.38 -7.42
N GLU A 101 -7.67 -8.15 -7.77
CA GLU A 101 -6.94 -8.94 -8.75
C GLU A 101 -6.49 -10.31 -8.19
N GLY A 102 -6.79 -10.62 -6.93
CA GLY A 102 -6.40 -11.87 -6.27
C GLY A 102 -4.90 -11.95 -5.96
N ILE A 103 -4.18 -10.83 -6.11
CA ILE A 103 -2.74 -10.76 -5.85
C ILE A 103 -2.50 -10.84 -4.35
N GLN A 104 -1.71 -11.82 -3.92
CA GLN A 104 -1.35 -11.98 -2.51
C GLN A 104 -0.37 -10.88 -2.09
N TYR A 105 -0.68 -10.18 -1.00
CA TYR A 105 0.17 -9.15 -0.43
C TYR A 105 0.18 -9.24 1.10
N ARG A 106 1.18 -8.60 1.70
CA ARG A 106 1.24 -8.41 3.15
C ARG A 106 1.53 -6.96 3.46
N GLN A 107 0.91 -6.41 4.50
CA GLN A 107 1.32 -5.09 4.99
C GLN A 107 2.37 -5.26 6.07
N ALA A 108 3.59 -4.77 5.79
CA ALA A 108 4.59 -4.64 6.83
C ALA A 108 4.21 -3.50 7.77
N VAL A 109 4.39 -3.76 9.06
CA VAL A 109 4.16 -2.77 10.12
C VAL A 109 5.49 -2.60 10.88
N PRO A 110 6.39 -1.70 10.43
CA PRO A 110 7.73 -1.54 11.00
C PRO A 110 7.71 -1.28 12.51
N ARG A 111 8.79 -1.66 13.20
CA ARG A 111 8.95 -1.44 14.65
C ARG A 111 9.11 0.05 14.96
N GLU A 112 9.77 0.75 14.05
CA GLU A 112 9.99 2.20 14.03
C GLU A 112 8.69 2.95 13.72
N SER A 113 7.62 2.22 13.36
CA SER A 113 6.35 2.77 12.88
C SER A 113 6.50 3.47 11.52
N TYR A 114 5.50 4.24 11.07
CA TYR A 114 5.49 4.80 9.71
C TYR A 114 4.98 6.23 9.62
N ARG A 115 5.18 6.81 8.44
CA ARG A 115 4.61 8.11 8.03
C ARG A 115 3.13 7.97 7.67
N GLY A 116 2.34 8.96 8.04
CA GLY A 116 0.91 9.07 7.71
C GLY A 116 0.62 10.32 6.88
N TRP A 117 -0.57 10.35 6.28
CA TRP A 117 -1.11 11.51 5.58
C TRP A 117 -2.49 11.83 6.13
N LEU A 118 -2.72 13.10 6.47
CA LEU A 118 -4.02 13.61 6.86
C LEU A 118 -4.42 14.69 5.85
N GLY A 119 -5.53 14.45 5.15
CA GLY A 119 -6.17 15.47 4.34
C GLY A 119 -7.26 16.18 5.15
N GLY A 120 -7.23 17.51 5.18
CA GLY A 120 -8.26 18.33 5.82
C GLY A 120 -8.99 19.18 4.80
N LEU A 121 -10.28 19.39 5.03
CA LEU A 121 -11.04 20.43 4.34
C LEU A 121 -10.89 21.72 5.15
N SER A 122 -10.78 22.86 4.46
CA SER A 122 -10.65 24.18 5.09
C SER A 122 -11.46 25.20 4.31
N LEU A 123 -12.01 26.17 5.02
CA LEU A 123 -12.77 27.27 4.43
C LEU A 123 -11.86 28.47 4.22
N SER A 124 -11.97 29.09 3.04
CA SER A 124 -11.34 30.38 2.80
C SER A 124 -11.91 31.42 3.76
N ARG A 125 -11.04 32.28 4.30
CA ARG A 125 -11.46 33.41 5.15
C ARG A 125 -12.41 34.37 4.42
N ALA A 126 -12.36 34.43 3.09
CA ALA A 126 -13.17 35.31 2.27
C ALA A 126 -14.58 34.76 1.95
N VAL A 127 -14.92 33.55 2.42
CA VAL A 127 -16.24 32.97 2.15
C VAL A 127 -17.31 33.59 3.06
N GLU A 128 -18.37 34.12 2.46
CA GLU A 128 -19.43 34.84 3.16
C GLU A 128 -20.83 34.46 2.63
N GLY A 129 -21.87 34.87 3.37
CA GLY A 129 -23.27 34.65 3.01
C GLY A 129 -23.61 33.18 2.74
N GLY A 130 -24.54 32.95 1.81
CA GLY A 130 -25.04 31.60 1.51
C GLY A 130 -23.97 30.61 1.02
N VAL A 131 -22.84 31.09 0.47
CA VAL A 131 -21.72 30.21 0.09
C VAL A 131 -21.07 29.62 1.33
N LYS A 132 -20.93 30.39 2.41
CA LYS A 132 -20.40 29.91 3.69
C LYS A 132 -21.31 28.85 4.29
N ASP A 133 -22.63 29.07 4.24
CA ASP A 133 -23.61 28.11 4.75
C ASP A 133 -23.59 26.80 3.95
N ALA A 134 -23.53 26.89 2.62
CA ALA A 134 -23.39 25.72 1.76
C ALA A 134 -22.08 24.96 2.02
N ALA A 135 -20.98 25.68 2.27
CA ALA A 135 -19.70 25.07 2.59
C ALA A 135 -19.72 24.34 3.95
N TYR A 136 -20.40 24.90 4.96
CA TYR A 136 -20.65 24.20 6.22
C TYR A 136 -21.55 22.98 6.06
N ALA A 137 -22.61 23.08 5.26
CA ALA A 137 -23.48 21.95 4.94
C ALA A 137 -22.68 20.81 4.29
N TYR A 138 -21.78 21.14 3.36
CA TYR A 138 -20.88 20.17 2.74
C TYR A 138 -19.90 19.56 3.75
N LEU A 139 -19.28 20.36 4.64
CA LEU A 139 -18.39 19.84 5.68
C LEU A 139 -19.11 18.86 6.62
N ASN A 140 -20.35 19.18 7.02
CA ASN A 140 -21.17 18.31 7.84
C ASN A 140 -21.49 17.00 7.11
N TRP A 141 -21.91 17.08 5.84
CA TRP A 141 -22.15 15.89 5.01
C TRP A 141 -20.89 15.05 4.82
N TRP A 142 -19.73 15.69 4.62
CA TRP A 142 -18.46 14.99 4.45
C TRP A 142 -18.08 14.25 5.73
N LEU A 143 -18.06 14.94 6.87
CA LEU A 143 -17.56 14.42 8.14
C LEU A 143 -18.53 13.48 8.87
N ALA A 144 -19.82 13.52 8.55
CA ALA A 144 -20.83 12.75 9.26
C ALA A 144 -21.77 11.96 8.35
N GLY A 145 -21.56 11.97 7.03
CA GLY A 145 -22.42 11.26 6.08
C GLY A 145 -21.78 10.01 5.46
N TRP A 146 -22.36 9.61 4.34
CA TRP A 146 -21.91 8.50 3.47
C TRP A 146 -20.42 8.47 3.08
N PRO A 147 -19.69 9.61 2.98
CA PRO A 147 -18.26 9.56 2.67
C PRO A 147 -17.42 8.76 3.66
N GLY A 148 -17.81 8.70 4.94
CA GLY A 148 -17.10 7.91 5.96
C GLY A 148 -16.94 6.42 5.58
N PRO A 149 -18.03 5.70 5.33
CA PRO A 149 -17.98 4.33 4.80
C PRO A 149 -17.17 4.18 3.51
N MET A 150 -17.30 5.11 2.57
CA MET A 150 -16.56 5.06 1.29
C MET A 150 -15.06 5.10 1.50
N MET A 151 -14.57 5.97 2.39
CA MET A 151 -13.16 6.04 2.73
C MET A 151 -12.67 4.72 3.34
N ALA A 152 -13.46 4.13 4.26
CA ALA A 152 -13.13 2.85 4.91
C ALA A 152 -12.96 1.72 3.90
N ARG A 153 -13.87 1.61 2.92
CA ARG A 153 -13.80 0.61 1.84
C ARG A 153 -12.59 0.78 0.90
N GLN A 154 -12.04 1.99 0.80
CA GLN A 154 -10.78 2.26 0.08
C GLN A 154 -9.54 2.06 0.97
N GLY A 155 -9.73 1.56 2.19
CA GLY A 155 -8.70 1.35 3.19
C GLY A 155 -8.18 2.62 3.85
N SER A 156 -8.83 3.76 3.62
CA SER A 156 -8.55 5.06 4.27
C SER A 156 -9.57 5.33 5.39
N TYR A 157 -9.41 6.42 6.14
CA TYR A 157 -10.31 6.72 7.26
C TYR A 157 -10.68 8.20 7.28
N ILE A 158 -11.95 8.46 7.60
CA ILE A 158 -12.39 9.82 7.88
C ILE A 158 -11.99 10.23 9.30
N SER A 159 -11.79 11.52 9.52
CA SER A 159 -11.35 12.08 10.81
C SER A 159 -12.37 11.92 11.94
N ASN A 160 -13.63 11.60 11.63
CA ASN A 160 -14.69 11.39 12.61
C ASN A 160 -15.29 9.98 12.51
N PRO A 161 -14.57 8.94 12.98
CA PRO A 161 -14.99 7.56 12.82
C PRO A 161 -16.30 7.24 13.56
N LEU A 162 -16.58 7.92 14.68
CA LEU A 162 -17.81 7.70 15.44
C LEU A 162 -19.06 8.08 14.65
N ARG A 163 -19.01 9.15 13.84
CA ARG A 163 -20.13 9.51 12.96
C ARG A 163 -20.19 8.65 11.71
N ALA A 164 -19.04 8.21 11.20
CA ALA A 164 -19.01 7.25 10.10
C ALA A 164 -19.68 5.92 10.47
N ARG A 165 -19.62 5.52 11.75
CA ARG A 165 -20.25 4.30 12.27
C ARG A 165 -21.74 4.22 11.98
N ASP A 166 -22.45 5.35 12.05
CA ASP A 166 -23.90 5.42 11.84
C ASP A 166 -24.29 5.03 10.40
N HIS A 167 -23.33 5.03 9.47
CA HIS A 167 -23.50 4.69 8.06
C HIS A 167 -22.84 3.36 7.65
N LEU A 168 -22.21 2.65 8.59
CA LEU A 168 -21.57 1.36 8.34
C LEU A 168 -22.48 0.24 8.83
N SER A 169 -22.54 -0.86 8.08
CA SER A 169 -23.07 -2.09 8.67
C SER A 169 -22.19 -2.49 9.86
N ALA A 170 -22.75 -3.24 10.81
CA ALA A 170 -21.94 -3.74 11.91
C ALA A 170 -20.76 -4.58 11.38
N ALA A 171 -20.96 -5.35 10.28
CA ALA A 171 -19.93 -6.20 9.70
C ALA A 171 -18.79 -5.38 9.11
N GLU A 172 -19.13 -4.28 8.43
CA GLU A 172 -18.15 -3.32 7.93
C GLU A 172 -17.39 -2.66 9.08
N TRP A 173 -18.06 -2.26 10.16
CA TRP A 173 -17.37 -1.70 11.33
C TRP A 173 -16.38 -2.69 11.93
N ASP A 174 -16.82 -3.93 12.17
CA ASP A 174 -16.00 -4.99 12.74
C ASP A 174 -14.75 -5.28 11.89
N TYR A 175 -14.87 -5.27 10.57
CA TYR A 175 -13.73 -5.50 9.68
C TYR A 175 -12.82 -4.28 9.52
N TRP A 176 -13.37 -3.11 9.15
CA TRP A 176 -12.57 -1.93 8.79
C TRP A 176 -11.97 -1.21 10.01
N TYR A 177 -12.66 -1.26 11.16
CA TYR A 177 -12.26 -0.52 12.37
C TYR A 177 -11.78 -1.44 13.49
N GLU A 178 -12.50 -2.52 13.81
CA GLU A 178 -12.09 -3.44 14.88
C GLU A 178 -11.06 -4.49 14.43
N GLY A 179 -10.81 -4.62 13.12
CA GLY A 179 -9.85 -5.58 12.58
C GLY A 179 -10.25 -7.05 12.75
N LYS A 180 -11.54 -7.33 12.99
CA LYS A 180 -12.07 -8.69 13.11
C LYS A 180 -12.21 -9.36 11.75
N PRO A 181 -12.27 -10.71 11.68
CA PRO A 181 -12.58 -11.41 10.45
C PRO A 181 -13.91 -10.93 9.85
N ALA A 182 -13.97 -10.81 8.53
CA ALA A 182 -15.21 -10.48 7.82
C ALA A 182 -16.25 -11.57 8.10
N ARG A 183 -17.38 -11.22 8.71
CA ARG A 183 -18.45 -12.20 9.01
C ARG A 183 -19.34 -12.51 7.81
N GLU A 184 -19.34 -11.62 6.82
CA GLU A 184 -20.12 -11.70 5.59
C GLU A 184 -19.31 -11.09 4.45
N GLN A 185 -19.78 -11.25 3.22
CA GLN A 185 -19.13 -10.63 2.06
C GLN A 185 -19.26 -9.11 2.16
N LEU A 186 -18.14 -8.39 2.06
CA LEU A 186 -18.11 -6.92 2.10
C LEU A 186 -17.81 -6.35 0.72
N LEU A 187 -18.51 -5.27 0.40
CA LEU A 187 -18.39 -4.58 -0.87
C LEU A 187 -17.26 -3.54 -0.85
N GLY A 188 -16.66 -3.31 -2.02
CA GLY A 188 -15.77 -2.20 -2.28
C GLY A 188 -16.51 -0.87 -2.35
N SER A 189 -15.76 0.22 -2.51
CA SER A 189 -16.34 1.56 -2.69
C SER A 189 -17.10 1.75 -4.00
N ASP A 190 -16.91 0.84 -4.95
CA ASP A 190 -17.62 0.76 -6.22
C ASP A 190 -18.91 -0.09 -6.15
N GLY A 191 -19.20 -0.71 -5.00
CA GLY A 191 -20.39 -1.53 -4.80
C GLY A 191 -20.21 -3.00 -5.20
N GLU A 192 -19.05 -3.39 -5.71
CA GLU A 192 -18.76 -4.78 -6.09
C GLU A 192 -18.18 -5.58 -4.91
N PRO A 193 -18.35 -6.91 -4.88
CA PRO A 193 -17.70 -7.78 -3.88
C PRO A 193 -16.19 -7.55 -3.80
N LEU A 194 -15.65 -7.42 -2.60
CA LEU A 194 -14.22 -7.19 -2.38
C LEU A 194 -13.64 -8.12 -1.31
N ILE A 195 -14.32 -8.27 -0.17
CA ILE A 195 -13.82 -9.05 0.96
C ILE A 195 -14.73 -10.25 1.18
N GLU A 196 -14.13 -11.44 1.21
CA GLU A 196 -14.85 -12.70 1.44
C GLU A 196 -14.98 -13.02 2.94
N PRO A 197 -16.02 -13.75 3.36
CA PRO A 197 -16.17 -14.19 4.73
C PRO A 197 -14.92 -14.93 5.25
N GLY A 198 -14.54 -14.64 6.49
CA GLY A 198 -13.36 -15.19 7.17
C GLY A 198 -12.06 -14.45 6.90
N GLN A 199 -12.00 -13.57 5.89
CA GLN A 199 -10.78 -12.79 5.61
C GLN A 199 -10.48 -11.79 6.73
N LEU A 200 -9.18 -11.60 7.00
CA LEU A 200 -8.67 -10.64 7.98
C LEU A 200 -8.07 -9.44 7.28
N ARG A 201 -8.25 -8.26 7.88
CA ARG A 201 -7.68 -7.02 7.37
C ARG A 201 -6.18 -6.94 7.64
N GLU A 202 -5.39 -6.89 6.59
CA GLU A 202 -3.96 -6.66 6.67
C GLU A 202 -3.62 -5.35 7.39
N GLY A 203 -2.65 -5.42 8.31
CA GLY A 203 -2.20 -4.31 9.15
C GLY A 203 -3.07 -3.98 10.36
N GLY A 204 -4.10 -4.79 10.66
CA GLY A 204 -4.81 -4.78 11.94
C GLY A 204 -5.92 -3.72 12.07
N ALA A 205 -6.34 -3.51 13.32
CA ALA A 205 -7.45 -2.62 13.66
C ALA A 205 -7.10 -1.15 13.42
N TYR A 206 -8.10 -0.30 13.22
CA TYR A 206 -7.92 1.15 13.00
C TYR A 206 -7.05 1.81 14.07
N ALA A 207 -7.33 1.53 15.36
CA ALA A 207 -6.60 2.12 16.48
C ALA A 207 -5.10 1.72 16.47
N GLU A 208 -4.80 0.46 16.11
CA GLU A 208 -3.42 -0.03 15.99
C GLU A 208 -2.69 0.64 14.82
N ARG A 209 -3.37 0.83 13.69
CA ARG A 209 -2.83 1.49 12.51
C ARG A 209 -2.49 2.94 12.81
N VAL A 210 -3.47 3.72 13.27
CA VAL A 210 -3.28 5.14 13.59
C VAL A 210 -2.27 5.31 14.72
N GLY A 211 -2.27 4.43 15.72
CA GLY A 211 -1.30 4.44 16.82
C GLY A 211 0.16 4.22 16.40
N ARG A 212 0.40 3.71 15.19
CA ARG A 212 1.73 3.54 14.59
C ARG A 212 2.12 4.65 13.63
N ILE A 213 1.35 5.73 13.53
CA ILE A 213 1.78 6.91 12.79
C ILE A 213 2.70 7.73 13.69
N ARG A 214 3.98 7.84 13.30
CA ARG A 214 4.99 8.63 14.03
C ARG A 214 5.18 10.02 13.48
N VAL A 215 4.99 10.18 12.18
CA VAL A 215 5.17 11.45 11.47
C VAL A 215 3.98 11.65 10.55
N TRP A 216 3.30 12.78 10.71
CA TRP A 216 2.33 13.27 9.73
C TRP A 216 3.07 14.09 8.68
N ASN A 217 2.87 13.80 7.41
CA ASN A 217 3.50 14.59 6.35
C ASN A 217 2.95 16.01 6.37
N SER A 218 3.87 16.98 6.35
CA SER A 218 3.58 18.39 6.16
C SER A 218 4.25 18.85 4.87
N VAL A 219 3.58 19.77 4.18
CA VAL A 219 4.16 20.45 3.03
C VAL A 219 5.11 21.52 3.56
N MET A 220 6.37 21.52 3.16
CA MET A 220 7.33 22.57 3.52
C MET A 220 7.00 23.88 2.77
N ASP A 221 7.42 25.02 3.30
CA ASP A 221 7.20 26.33 2.66
C ASP A 221 7.80 26.37 1.24
N GLU A 222 8.94 25.72 1.06
CA GLU A 222 9.67 25.63 -0.22
C GLU A 222 9.14 24.54 -1.15
N HIS A 223 8.06 23.83 -0.80
CA HIS A 223 7.62 22.64 -1.54
C HIS A 223 7.43 22.94 -3.04
N ASN A 224 6.76 24.04 -3.36
CA ASN A 224 6.54 24.46 -4.74
C ASN A 224 7.84 24.77 -5.48
N TYR A 225 8.82 25.36 -4.79
CA TYR A 225 10.14 25.63 -5.36
C TYR A 225 10.90 24.32 -5.63
N LEU A 226 10.91 23.40 -4.66
CA LEU A 226 11.60 22.12 -4.77
C LEU A 226 10.98 21.21 -5.84
N VAL A 227 9.65 21.16 -5.93
CA VAL A 227 8.95 20.43 -7.00
C VAL A 227 9.35 20.96 -8.38
N ARG A 228 9.44 22.30 -8.54
CA ARG A 228 9.89 22.91 -9.80
C ARG A 228 11.35 22.58 -10.10
N LYS A 229 12.24 22.70 -9.11
CA LYS A 229 13.67 22.35 -9.27
C LYS A 229 13.89 20.87 -9.57
N TRP A 230 13.11 20.00 -8.97
CA TRP A 230 13.12 18.58 -9.29
C TRP A 230 12.70 18.32 -10.73
N ALA A 231 11.64 18.99 -11.20
CA ALA A 231 11.23 18.89 -12.60
C ALA A 231 12.30 19.43 -13.56
N ASP A 232 13.01 20.50 -13.20
CA ASP A 232 14.14 21.02 -13.98
C ASP A 232 15.29 20.01 -14.03
N PHE A 233 15.66 19.41 -12.90
CA PHE A 233 16.68 18.37 -12.83
C PHE A 233 16.33 17.17 -13.73
N LEU A 234 15.11 16.65 -13.66
CA LEU A 234 14.65 15.54 -14.50
C LEU A 234 14.65 15.87 -16.01
N ARG A 235 14.48 17.14 -16.37
CA ARG A 235 14.56 17.60 -17.77
C ARG A 235 16.00 17.75 -18.26
N ALA A 236 16.93 18.13 -17.38
CA ALA A 236 18.34 18.29 -17.73
C ALA A 236 19.07 16.96 -17.97
N GLY A 237 18.52 15.84 -17.50
CA GLY A 237 19.05 14.49 -17.71
C GLY A 237 18.49 13.74 -18.93
N ARG A 238 17.76 14.42 -19.84
CA ARG A 238 17.26 13.86 -21.10
C ARG A 238 17.97 14.46 -22.30
#